data_AF-A0A9W4SJ97-F1
#
_entry.id   AF-A0A9W4SJ97-F1
#
_cell.length_a   1.000
_cell.length_b   1.000
_cell.length_c   1.000
_cell.angle_alpha   90.00
_cell.angle_beta   90.00
_cell.angle_gamma   90.00
#
_symmetry.space_group_name_H-M   'P 1'
#
loop_
_entity.id
_entity.type
_entity.pdbx_description
1 polymer ?
#
loop_
_entity_poly.entity_id
_entity_poly.type
_entity_poly.pdbx_seq_one_letter_code
_entity_poly.pdbx_strand_id
1 'polypeptide(L)'
;MRVGTYNLNQRLLNQELTSWLFPLSTSSPSLLEKPDIIAIGFQEFNEYPNAFLNINSEFRIKHCEGMIEKAIYNCTRERYYQVTRGIFVGLALVIYVRDELINQIKDVEVEEIGVGPMWIGNKGAIMARLIISIDPSREICNSVCFVCAHLAPHSHNVLKRNMDFQSIIQRLVFINNTIDEESFDDFDDNAFTPLVERRKSASYKKYNTMYDNDYVFFFGDLNYRIEIDYFKDPSLTMSRLMNLLNTNQHQLILPFDQLNIERKNGRVFNGFQEGDVKFSPTYKYNVDTVDSFNISKRIPGWCDRILYYNKHDVDDAIILHQYVSNNDYTTSDHKPVSALFTINFIPPNIKTTNVNINIKIDKWRVVKKVIGNISTRIAGLLWWLFGTRRGIELFIVLIISILIIWYFLENFY
;
A
#
# COMPACT_ATOMS: atom_id res chain seq x y z
N MET A 1 -10.84 -13.80 3.40
CA MET A 1 -10.15 -12.73 2.61
C MET A 1 -8.66 -13.01 2.51
N ARG A 2 -8.05 -12.80 1.34
CA ARG A 2 -6.61 -12.91 1.08
C ARG A 2 -6.02 -11.53 0.79
N VAL A 3 -4.91 -11.20 1.45
CA VAL A 3 -4.12 -9.99 1.18
C VAL A 3 -2.72 -10.41 0.74
N GLY A 4 -2.22 -9.86 -0.37
CA GLY A 4 -0.89 -10.15 -0.90
C GLY A 4 -0.10 -8.87 -1.17
N THR A 5 1.20 -8.90 -0.91
CA THR A 5 2.14 -7.85 -1.32
C THR A 5 3.34 -8.43 -2.05
N TYR A 6 3.77 -7.77 -3.13
CA TYR A 6 4.98 -8.16 -3.85
C TYR A 6 5.69 -6.98 -4.53
N ASN A 7 6.91 -6.69 -4.11
CA ASN A 7 7.80 -5.79 -4.84
C ASN A 7 8.39 -6.51 -6.07
N LEU A 8 8.06 -6.02 -7.28
CA LEU A 8 8.46 -6.63 -8.55
C LEU A 8 9.85 -6.21 -9.03
N ASN A 9 10.51 -5.28 -8.34
CA ASN A 9 11.81 -4.73 -8.74
C ASN A 9 11.82 -4.32 -10.23
N GLN A 10 10.74 -3.66 -10.65
CA GLN A 10 10.54 -3.14 -12.02
C GLN A 10 10.42 -4.22 -13.10
N ARG A 11 10.45 -5.51 -12.74
CA ARG A 11 10.38 -6.62 -13.69
C ARG A 11 8.94 -7.00 -13.99
N LEU A 12 8.73 -7.53 -15.21
CA LEU A 12 7.43 -8.06 -15.58
C LEU A 12 7.16 -9.34 -14.78
N LEU A 13 5.95 -9.45 -14.25
CA LEU A 13 5.49 -10.66 -13.57
C LEU A 13 5.36 -11.79 -14.60
N ASN A 14 6.23 -12.80 -14.52
CA ASN A 14 6.24 -13.91 -15.49
C ASN A 14 6.09 -15.29 -14.83
N GLN A 15 6.05 -15.34 -13.49
CA GLN A 15 5.86 -16.57 -12.73
C GLN A 15 4.39 -16.75 -12.33
N GLU A 16 3.92 -17.99 -12.39
CA GLU A 16 2.54 -18.35 -12.06
C GLU A 16 2.22 -18.07 -10.58
N LEU A 17 1.02 -17.56 -10.28
CA LEU A 17 0.71 -16.97 -8.97
C LEU A 17 0.00 -17.91 -7.99
N THR A 18 -0.29 -19.15 -8.39
CA THR A 18 -1.10 -20.08 -7.58
C THR A 18 -0.43 -20.38 -6.24
N SER A 19 0.86 -20.70 -6.23
CA SER A 19 1.56 -21.07 -4.98
C SER A 19 1.72 -19.89 -4.00
N TRP A 20 1.63 -18.64 -4.46
CA TRP A 20 1.63 -17.45 -3.60
C TRP A 20 0.22 -17.06 -3.11
N LEU A 21 -0.77 -17.05 -4.00
CA LEU A 21 -2.12 -16.60 -3.67
C LEU A 21 -2.96 -17.67 -2.98
N PHE A 22 -2.69 -18.94 -3.29
CA PHE A 22 -3.39 -20.12 -2.76
C PHE A 22 -2.37 -21.17 -2.26
N PRO A 23 -1.50 -20.82 -1.29
CA PRO A 23 -0.56 -21.78 -0.73
C PRO A 23 -1.32 -22.92 -0.04
N LEU A 24 -0.88 -24.16 -0.26
CA LEU A 24 -1.48 -25.33 0.37
C LEU A 24 -1.37 -25.22 1.89
N SER A 25 -2.50 -25.43 2.59
CA SER A 25 -2.50 -25.48 4.05
C SER A 25 -1.74 -26.72 4.52
N THR A 26 -0.81 -26.53 5.46
CA THR A 26 -0.04 -27.63 6.08
C THR A 26 -0.90 -28.44 7.05
N SER A 27 -1.97 -27.86 7.58
CA SER A 27 -2.88 -28.47 8.56
C SER A 27 -4.10 -29.14 7.92
N SER A 28 -4.48 -28.78 6.70
CA SER A 28 -5.56 -29.45 5.95
C SER A 28 -5.35 -29.32 4.43
N PRO A 29 -4.52 -30.19 3.83
CA PRO A 29 -4.19 -30.14 2.40
C PRO A 29 -5.38 -30.36 1.45
N SER A 30 -6.50 -30.86 1.96
CA SER A 30 -7.69 -31.24 1.19
C SER A 30 -8.74 -30.15 1.02
N LEU A 31 -8.66 -29.04 1.77
CA LEU A 31 -9.58 -27.91 1.67
C LEU A 31 -8.85 -26.71 1.10
N LEU A 32 -9.01 -26.50 -0.21
CA LEU A 32 -8.57 -25.29 -0.86
C LEU A 32 -9.50 -24.16 -0.43
N GLU A 33 -8.99 -23.26 0.41
CA GLU A 33 -9.76 -22.11 0.85
C GLU A 33 -10.05 -21.16 -0.31
N LYS A 34 -11.28 -20.65 -0.35
CA LYS A 34 -11.80 -19.75 -1.40
C LYS A 34 -12.12 -18.40 -0.77
N PRO A 35 -11.18 -17.43 -0.78
CA PRO A 35 -11.36 -16.17 -0.07
C PRO A 35 -12.41 -15.29 -0.75
N ASP A 36 -13.37 -14.72 -0.02
CA ASP A 36 -14.40 -13.84 -0.62
C ASP A 36 -13.85 -12.57 -1.26
N ILE A 37 -12.73 -12.07 -0.73
CA ILE A 37 -12.03 -10.87 -1.21
C ILE A 37 -10.55 -11.24 -1.36
N ILE A 38 -9.94 -10.85 -2.47
CA ILE A 38 -8.52 -10.99 -2.77
C ILE A 38 -7.96 -9.60 -3.11
N ALA A 39 -7.12 -9.04 -2.23
CA ALA A 39 -6.46 -7.76 -2.44
C ALA A 39 -4.96 -7.96 -2.66
N ILE A 40 -4.42 -7.47 -3.77
CA ILE A 40 -3.02 -7.68 -4.15
C ILE A 40 -2.37 -6.32 -4.43
N GLY A 41 -1.28 -6.05 -3.71
CA GLY A 41 -0.47 -4.86 -3.86
C GLY A 41 0.88 -5.17 -4.51
N PHE A 42 1.28 -4.34 -5.46
CA PHE A 42 2.61 -4.40 -6.07
C PHE A 42 3.39 -3.13 -5.81
N GLN A 43 4.70 -3.26 -5.60
CA GLN A 43 5.65 -2.16 -5.52
C GLN A 43 6.73 -2.34 -6.58
N GLU A 44 7.37 -1.22 -6.96
CA GLU A 44 8.23 -1.17 -8.16
C GLU A 44 7.56 -1.82 -9.37
N PHE A 45 6.26 -1.58 -9.52
CA PHE A 45 5.40 -2.24 -10.47
C PHE A 45 5.74 -1.92 -11.93
N ASN A 46 6.16 -0.68 -12.19
CA ASN A 46 6.52 -0.17 -13.52
C ASN A 46 8.01 0.15 -13.59
N GLU A 47 8.59 -0.01 -14.78
CA GLU A 47 9.98 0.36 -15.07
C GLU A 47 10.21 1.87 -15.01
N TYR A 48 11.35 2.28 -14.47
CA TYR A 48 11.77 3.67 -14.52
C TYR A 48 12.58 3.98 -15.79
N PRO A 49 12.42 5.19 -16.38
CA PRO A 49 11.58 6.31 -15.92
C PRO A 49 10.10 6.22 -16.32
N ASN A 50 9.70 5.22 -17.11
CA ASN A 50 8.35 5.10 -17.70
C ASN A 50 7.21 5.19 -16.66
N ALA A 51 7.40 4.65 -15.47
CA ALA A 51 6.45 4.74 -14.35
C ALA A 51 6.08 6.18 -13.99
N PHE A 52 7.04 7.11 -14.03
CA PHE A 52 6.82 8.52 -13.69
C PHE A 52 6.00 9.24 -14.76
N LEU A 53 5.90 8.66 -15.95
CA LEU A 53 5.15 9.18 -17.09
C LEU A 53 3.88 8.36 -17.39
N ASN A 54 3.58 7.35 -16.56
CA ASN A 54 2.52 6.36 -16.78
C ASN A 54 2.61 5.65 -18.15
N ILE A 55 3.82 5.54 -18.71
CA ILE A 55 4.04 4.84 -19.98
C ILE A 55 3.94 3.33 -19.71
N ASN A 56 3.13 2.63 -20.52
CA ASN A 56 2.87 1.18 -20.45
C ASN A 56 2.20 0.68 -19.16
N SER A 57 1.78 1.55 -18.25
CA SER A 57 1.14 1.14 -16.99
C SER A 57 -0.13 0.31 -17.20
N GLU A 58 -0.93 0.67 -18.22
CA GLU A 58 -2.17 -0.05 -18.56
C GLU A 58 -1.89 -1.46 -19.12
N PHE A 59 -0.83 -1.61 -19.91
CA PHE A 59 -0.43 -2.92 -20.42
C PHE A 59 0.03 -3.83 -19.27
N ARG A 60 0.88 -3.30 -18.38
CA ARG A 60 1.40 -4.08 -17.25
C ARG A 60 0.32 -4.47 -16.26
N ILE A 61 -0.67 -3.61 -16.00
CA ILE A 61 -1.75 -3.96 -15.06
C ILE A 61 -2.63 -5.06 -15.65
N LYS A 62 -3.01 -4.96 -16.93
CA LYS A 62 -3.79 -6.00 -17.60
C LYS A 62 -3.07 -7.34 -17.63
N HIS A 63 -1.76 -7.33 -17.83
CA HIS A 63 -0.95 -8.54 -17.74
C HIS A 63 -1.03 -9.17 -16.34
N CYS A 64 -0.87 -8.36 -15.28
CA CYS A 64 -0.95 -8.85 -13.90
C CYS A 64 -2.37 -9.33 -13.54
N GLU A 65 -3.41 -8.58 -13.95
CA GLU A 65 -4.82 -8.95 -13.79
C GLU A 65 -5.08 -10.32 -14.42
N GLY A 66 -4.66 -10.55 -15.67
CA GLY A 66 -4.81 -11.84 -16.34
C GLY A 66 -4.07 -13.00 -15.63
N MET A 67 -2.92 -12.73 -15.00
CA MET A 67 -2.21 -13.74 -14.21
C MET A 67 -2.92 -14.07 -12.89
N ILE A 68 -3.47 -13.04 -12.23
CA ILE A 68 -4.27 -13.20 -11.01
C ILE A 68 -5.54 -13.99 -11.32
N GLU A 69 -6.27 -13.60 -12.36
CA GLU A 69 -7.49 -14.27 -12.81
C GLU A 69 -7.23 -15.73 -13.18
N LYS A 70 -6.11 -16.02 -13.86
CA LYS A 70 -5.70 -17.39 -14.16
C LYS A 70 -5.44 -18.20 -12.89
N ALA A 71 -4.75 -17.63 -11.90
CA ALA A 71 -4.50 -18.31 -10.62
C ALA A 71 -5.80 -18.55 -9.83
N ILE A 72 -6.68 -17.54 -9.78
CA ILE A 72 -8.02 -17.66 -9.17
C ILE A 72 -8.80 -18.79 -9.84
N TYR A 73 -8.89 -18.78 -11.18
CA TYR A 73 -9.63 -19.80 -11.92
C TYR A 73 -9.07 -21.20 -11.73
N ASN A 74 -7.74 -21.35 -11.74
CA ASN A 74 -7.09 -22.65 -11.55
C ASN A 74 -7.36 -23.23 -10.16
N CYS A 75 -7.41 -22.38 -9.15
CA CYS A 75 -7.58 -22.78 -7.75
C CYS A 75 -9.06 -22.92 -7.38
N THR A 76 -9.80 -21.83 -7.43
CA THR A 76 -11.14 -21.76 -6.81
C THR A 76 -12.23 -22.39 -7.67
N ARG A 77 -12.04 -22.38 -9.01
CA ARG A 77 -13.07 -22.70 -10.01
C ARG A 77 -14.34 -21.84 -9.88
N GLU A 78 -14.22 -20.69 -9.21
CA GLU A 78 -15.32 -19.76 -8.95
C GLU A 78 -15.13 -18.45 -9.72
N ARG A 79 -16.24 -17.71 -9.86
CA ARG A 79 -16.22 -16.40 -10.50
C ARG A 79 -15.84 -15.32 -9.49
N TYR A 80 -14.88 -14.50 -9.89
CA TYR A 80 -14.45 -13.32 -9.18
C TYR A 80 -14.53 -12.12 -10.11
N TYR A 81 -14.90 -10.97 -9.56
CA TYR A 81 -14.98 -9.70 -10.27
C TYR A 81 -13.93 -8.77 -9.72
N GLN A 82 -13.17 -8.13 -10.61
CA GLN A 82 -12.32 -7.01 -10.23
C GLN A 82 -13.20 -5.83 -9.86
N VAL A 83 -13.22 -5.46 -8.59
CA VAL A 83 -14.06 -4.37 -8.08
C VAL A 83 -13.37 -3.02 -8.18
N THR A 84 -12.04 -3.01 -8.06
CA THR A 84 -11.25 -1.80 -8.26
C THR A 84 -9.78 -2.10 -8.52
N ARG A 85 -9.11 -1.11 -9.11
CA ARG A 85 -7.66 -1.04 -9.23
C ARG A 85 -7.17 0.39 -9.03
N GLY A 86 -5.96 0.53 -8.51
CA GLY A 86 -5.23 1.78 -8.45
C GLY A 86 -3.81 1.59 -8.96
N ILE A 87 -3.29 2.57 -9.71
CA ILE A 87 -1.89 2.61 -10.16
C ILE A 87 -1.34 3.99 -9.86
N PHE A 88 -0.23 4.05 -9.13
CA PHE A 88 0.42 5.29 -8.79
C PHE A 88 1.94 5.15 -8.91
N VAL A 89 2.49 5.63 -10.03
CA VAL A 89 3.92 5.52 -10.39
C VAL A 89 4.37 4.05 -10.35
N GLY A 90 5.04 3.64 -9.27
CA GLY A 90 5.55 2.28 -9.06
C GLY A 90 4.69 1.45 -8.12
N LEU A 91 3.54 1.94 -7.65
CA LEU A 91 2.59 1.18 -6.87
C LEU A 91 1.42 0.72 -7.74
N ALA A 92 0.91 -0.48 -7.46
CA ALA A 92 -0.39 -0.92 -7.94
C ALA A 92 -1.16 -1.63 -6.80
N LEU A 93 -2.48 -1.55 -6.84
CA LEU A 93 -3.39 -2.27 -5.96
C LEU A 93 -4.55 -2.77 -6.81
N VAL A 94 -4.87 -4.07 -6.74
CA VAL A 94 -6.01 -4.66 -7.43
C VAL A 94 -6.82 -5.47 -6.42
N ILE A 95 -8.15 -5.33 -6.47
CA ILE A 95 -9.05 -6.04 -5.56
C ILE A 95 -10.08 -6.82 -6.37
N TYR A 96 -10.17 -8.10 -6.08
CA TYR A 96 -11.15 -9.03 -6.62
C TYR A 96 -12.12 -9.46 -5.52
N VAL A 97 -13.40 -9.61 -5.88
CA VAL A 97 -14.45 -10.09 -4.99
C VAL A 97 -15.19 -11.23 -5.65
N ARG A 98 -15.46 -12.28 -4.87
CA ARG A 98 -16.23 -13.44 -5.29
C ARG A 98 -17.66 -13.05 -5.66
N ASP A 99 -18.23 -13.73 -6.66
CA ASP A 99 -19.60 -13.52 -7.18
C ASP A 99 -20.67 -13.40 -6.08
N GLU A 100 -20.59 -14.21 -5.03
CA GLU A 100 -21.55 -14.20 -3.91
C GLU A 100 -21.57 -12.87 -3.13
N LEU A 101 -20.45 -12.16 -3.06
CA LEU A 101 -20.30 -10.92 -2.29
C LEU A 101 -20.50 -9.66 -3.14
N ILE A 102 -20.54 -9.76 -4.47
CA ILE A 102 -20.56 -8.60 -5.38
C ILE A 102 -21.76 -7.67 -5.13
N ASN A 103 -22.95 -8.25 -4.90
CA ASN A 103 -24.20 -7.51 -4.70
C ASN A 103 -24.26 -6.80 -3.33
N GLN A 104 -23.36 -7.15 -2.41
CA GLN A 104 -23.26 -6.52 -1.10
C GLN A 104 -22.35 -5.29 -1.13
N ILE A 105 -21.50 -5.12 -2.14
CA ILE A 105 -20.65 -3.94 -2.27
C ILE A 105 -21.51 -2.75 -2.67
N LYS A 106 -21.55 -1.73 -1.81
CA LYS A 106 -22.35 -0.50 -2.01
C LYS A 106 -21.55 0.65 -2.57
N ASP A 107 -20.28 0.74 -2.19
CA ASP A 107 -19.41 1.83 -2.64
C ASP A 107 -17.96 1.37 -2.67
N VAL A 108 -17.20 1.97 -3.58
CA VAL A 108 -15.78 1.70 -3.80
C VAL A 108 -15.04 3.01 -4.07
N GLU A 109 -14.11 3.36 -3.20
CA GLU A 109 -13.30 4.57 -3.33
C GLU A 109 -11.81 4.22 -3.37
N VAL A 110 -11.04 4.98 -4.15
CA VAL A 110 -9.58 4.84 -4.24
C VAL A 110 -8.94 6.22 -4.16
N GLU A 111 -7.90 6.34 -3.35
CA GLU A 111 -7.07 7.53 -3.22
C GLU A 111 -5.59 7.17 -3.17
N GLU A 112 -4.73 8.09 -3.59
CA GLU A 112 -3.29 7.90 -3.59
C GLU A 112 -2.52 9.16 -3.17
N ILE A 113 -1.34 8.96 -2.60
CA ILE A 113 -0.39 10.05 -2.29
C ILE A 113 1.06 9.64 -2.52
N GLY A 114 1.90 10.62 -2.86
CA GLY A 114 3.36 10.51 -2.82
C GLY A 114 3.96 11.06 -1.53
N VAL A 115 5.00 10.36 -1.03
CA VAL A 115 5.78 10.71 0.19
C VAL A 115 7.28 10.79 -0.06
N GLY A 116 7.70 10.58 -1.31
CA GLY A 116 9.09 10.76 -1.73
C GLY A 116 9.59 12.21 -1.54
N PRO A 117 10.86 12.50 -1.87
CA PRO A 117 11.36 13.87 -1.91
C PRO A 117 10.43 14.75 -2.75
N MET A 118 10.05 15.92 -2.26
CA MET A 118 9.04 16.79 -2.89
C MET A 118 7.69 16.10 -3.17
N TRP A 119 7.33 15.10 -2.36
CA TRP A 119 6.12 14.28 -2.51
C TRP A 119 6.02 13.53 -3.84
N ILE A 120 7.16 13.24 -4.47
CA ILE A 120 7.22 12.41 -5.66
C ILE A 120 6.63 11.02 -5.38
N GLY A 121 5.91 10.47 -6.35
CA GLY A 121 5.09 9.26 -6.19
C GLY A 121 5.82 7.92 -6.24
N ASN A 122 7.15 7.89 -6.42
CA ASN A 122 7.91 6.63 -6.41
C ASN A 122 7.92 5.95 -5.03
N LYS A 123 7.63 6.72 -3.99
CA LYS A 123 7.30 6.27 -2.64
C LYS A 123 5.97 6.90 -2.27
N GLY A 124 5.09 6.14 -1.65
CA GLY A 124 3.71 6.58 -1.46
C GLY A 124 2.83 5.47 -0.95
N ALA A 125 1.52 5.69 -1.07
CA ALA A 125 0.52 4.67 -0.83
C ALA A 125 -0.71 4.87 -1.70
N ILE A 126 -1.37 3.76 -2.01
CA ILE A 126 -2.71 3.68 -2.59
C ILE A 126 -3.62 3.11 -1.51
N MET A 127 -4.72 3.81 -1.23
CA MET A 127 -5.77 3.36 -0.32
C MET A 127 -7.04 3.09 -1.11
N ALA A 128 -7.62 1.91 -0.94
CA ALA A 128 -8.93 1.55 -1.48
C ALA A 128 -9.88 1.20 -0.33
N ARG A 129 -11.14 1.64 -0.42
CA ARG A 129 -12.20 1.36 0.55
C ARG A 129 -13.36 0.69 -0.14
N LEU A 130 -13.83 -0.41 0.44
CA LEU A 130 -15.08 -1.07 0.07
C LEU A 130 -16.09 -0.84 1.20
N ILE A 131 -17.30 -0.40 0.85
CA ILE A 131 -18.44 -0.39 1.76
C ILE A 131 -19.29 -1.63 1.47
N ILE A 132 -19.39 -2.52 2.45
CA ILE A 132 -20.05 -3.83 2.31
C ILE A 132 -21.30 -3.86 3.18
N SER A 133 -22.45 -4.13 2.57
CA SER A 133 -23.74 -4.28 3.25
C SER A 133 -23.91 -5.69 3.80
N ILE A 134 -24.08 -5.80 5.11
CA ILE A 134 -24.21 -7.08 5.82
C ILE A 134 -25.68 -7.48 5.90
N ASP A 135 -26.54 -6.50 6.14
CA ASP A 135 -27.98 -6.68 6.18
C ASP A 135 -28.63 -5.57 5.33
N PRO A 136 -29.04 -5.89 4.09
CA PRO A 136 -29.71 -4.94 3.22
C PRO A 136 -31.03 -4.41 3.79
N SER A 137 -31.68 -5.15 4.70
CA SER A 137 -32.95 -4.74 5.30
C SER A 137 -32.79 -3.67 6.38
N ARG A 138 -31.59 -3.56 6.96
CA ARG A 138 -31.26 -2.65 8.07
C ARG A 138 -30.25 -1.56 7.70
N GLU A 139 -29.86 -1.50 6.42
CA GLU A 139 -28.82 -0.59 5.90
C GLU A 139 -27.47 -0.68 6.66
N ILE A 140 -27.20 -1.80 7.30
CA ILE A 140 -25.96 -1.99 8.07
C ILE A 140 -24.83 -2.24 7.08
N CYS A 141 -23.85 -1.35 7.07
CA CYS A 141 -22.64 -1.47 6.26
C CYS A 141 -21.40 -1.51 7.14
N ASN A 142 -20.36 -2.21 6.68
CA ASN A 142 -19.03 -2.16 7.25
C ASN A 142 -18.05 -1.72 6.15
N SER A 143 -17.03 -0.98 6.55
CA SER A 143 -15.98 -0.47 5.69
C SER A 143 -14.72 -1.33 5.81
N VAL A 144 -14.26 -1.86 4.67
CA VAL A 144 -13.01 -2.62 4.56
C VAL A 144 -12.02 -1.81 3.74
N CYS A 145 -10.92 -1.40 4.35
CA CYS A 145 -9.91 -0.53 3.77
C CYS A 145 -8.59 -1.27 3.54
N PHE A 146 -8.00 -1.07 2.36
CA PHE A 146 -6.74 -1.65 1.93
C PHE A 146 -5.75 -0.54 1.63
N VAL A 147 -4.59 -0.53 2.28
CA VAL A 147 -3.53 0.47 2.07
C VAL A 147 -2.27 -0.23 1.60
N CYS A 148 -1.95 -0.10 0.31
CA CYS A 148 -0.72 -0.60 -0.28
C CYS A 148 0.33 0.52 -0.29
N ALA A 149 1.45 0.35 0.42
CA ALA A 149 2.48 1.37 0.60
C ALA A 149 3.87 0.94 0.10
N HIS A 150 4.69 1.93 -0.24
CA HIS A 150 6.11 1.76 -0.53
C HIS A 150 6.88 2.89 0.14
N LEU A 151 7.57 2.58 1.25
CA LEU A 151 8.22 3.57 2.12
C LEU A 151 9.71 3.75 1.79
N ALA A 152 10.33 4.79 2.36
CA ALA A 152 11.73 5.13 2.09
C ALA A 152 12.71 3.96 2.31
N PRO A 153 13.66 3.75 1.36
CA PRO A 153 14.59 2.63 1.40
C PRO A 153 15.78 2.93 2.32
N HIS A 154 16.66 1.92 2.47
CA HIS A 154 17.92 1.94 3.23
C HIS A 154 17.76 1.83 4.75
N SER A 155 18.68 1.10 5.39
CA SER A 155 18.64 0.79 6.82
C SER A 155 18.59 2.04 7.70
N HIS A 156 19.43 3.05 7.43
CA HIS A 156 19.51 4.28 8.24
C HIS A 156 18.28 5.20 8.17
N ASN A 157 17.35 4.97 7.23
CA ASN A 157 16.21 5.86 7.00
C ASN A 157 14.97 5.53 7.84
N VAL A 158 15.14 5.00 9.05
CA VAL A 158 14.03 4.66 9.96
C VAL A 158 13.14 5.87 10.21
N LEU A 159 13.74 7.00 10.59
CA LEU A 159 13.00 8.24 10.85
C LEU A 159 12.20 8.70 9.63
N LYS A 160 12.76 8.55 8.42
CA LYS A 160 12.07 8.92 7.18
C LYS A 160 10.89 7.98 6.91
N ARG A 161 11.00 6.67 7.16
CA ARG A 161 9.86 5.74 7.06
C ARG A 161 8.74 6.07 8.04
N ASN A 162 9.08 6.45 9.27
CA ASN A 162 8.08 6.91 10.23
C ASN A 162 7.38 8.20 9.75
N MET A 163 8.16 9.15 9.20
CA MET A 163 7.61 10.37 8.60
C MET A 163 6.75 10.07 7.37
N ASP A 164 7.11 9.07 6.57
CA ASP A 164 6.31 8.61 5.43
C ASP A 164 4.96 8.06 5.91
N PHE A 165 4.97 7.19 6.92
CA PHE A 165 3.75 6.70 7.58
C PHE A 165 2.90 7.86 8.13
N GLN A 166 3.51 8.79 8.85
CA GLN A 166 2.82 9.97 9.37
C GLN A 166 2.19 10.83 8.25
N SER A 167 2.91 11.00 7.14
CA SER A 167 2.39 11.70 5.96
C SER A 167 1.21 10.97 5.34
N ILE A 168 1.21 9.63 5.35
CA ILE A 168 0.09 8.81 4.87
C ILE A 168 -1.15 9.07 5.71
N ILE A 169 -1.06 8.92 7.03
CA ILE A 169 -2.24 9.06 7.90
C ILE A 169 -2.84 10.47 7.89
N GLN A 170 -2.02 11.51 7.66
CA GLN A 170 -2.46 12.91 7.68
C GLN A 170 -3.04 13.40 6.35
N ARG A 171 -2.79 12.71 5.24
CA ARG A 171 -3.10 13.21 3.89
C ARG A 171 -3.93 12.27 3.03
N LEU A 172 -3.81 10.96 3.24
CA LEU A 172 -4.53 9.95 2.49
C LEU A 172 -5.90 9.77 3.15
N VAL A 173 -6.89 10.51 2.64
CA VAL A 173 -8.25 10.58 3.20
C VAL A 173 -9.29 10.56 2.09
N PHE A 174 -10.44 9.94 2.35
CA PHE A 174 -11.65 10.11 1.55
C PHE A 174 -12.39 11.37 2.00
N ILE A 175 -13.07 12.06 1.08
CA ILE A 175 -13.76 13.33 1.36
C ILE A 175 -15.25 13.15 1.09
N ASN A 176 -16.06 13.28 2.14
CA ASN A 176 -17.51 13.28 2.01
C ASN A 176 -18.00 14.71 2.29
N ASN A 177 -18.87 15.23 1.43
CA ASN A 177 -19.57 16.48 1.70
C ASN A 177 -20.77 16.14 2.59
N THR A 178 -20.77 16.62 3.83
CA THR A 178 -21.95 16.54 4.68
C THR A 178 -22.67 17.89 4.64
N ILE A 179 -24.00 17.82 4.64
CA ILE A 179 -24.88 18.95 4.92
C ILE A 179 -25.30 18.73 6.37
N ASP A 180 -25.01 19.68 7.25
CA ASP A 180 -25.57 19.63 8.60
C ASP A 180 -27.08 19.83 8.47
N GLU A 181 -27.86 18.79 8.75
CA GLU A 181 -29.20 19.00 9.31
C GLU A 181 -28.94 19.48 10.74
N GLU A 182 -29.20 20.76 11.02
CA GLU A 182 -28.96 21.39 12.31
C GLU A 182 -29.36 20.46 13.46
N SER A 183 -28.40 20.10 14.30
CA SER A 183 -28.71 19.64 15.65
C SER A 183 -29.53 20.74 16.32
N PHE A 184 -30.83 20.45 16.51
CA PHE A 184 -31.72 21.20 17.39
C PHE A 184 -31.22 21.08 18.83
N ASP A 185 -30.12 21.75 19.16
CA ASP A 185 -29.68 21.94 20.53
C ASP A 185 -30.39 23.18 21.08
N ASP A 186 -31.27 22.92 22.06
CA ASP A 186 -31.94 23.80 23.02
C ASP A 186 -32.12 25.29 22.66
N PHE A 187 -33.38 25.64 22.42
CA PHE A 187 -33.90 26.99 22.30
C PHE A 187 -33.53 27.86 23.52
N ASP A 188 -32.75 28.93 23.28
CA ASP A 188 -32.80 30.15 24.09
C ASP A 188 -33.82 31.11 23.45
N ASP A 189 -34.99 31.22 24.07
CA ASP A 189 -36.17 31.94 23.56
C ASP A 189 -36.00 33.48 23.45
N ASN A 190 -34.82 34.03 23.74
CA ASN A 190 -34.64 35.48 23.88
C ASN A 190 -33.80 36.18 22.79
N ALA A 191 -33.42 35.51 21.70
CA ALA A 191 -32.70 36.16 20.60
C ALA A 191 -33.57 36.28 19.34
N PHE A 192 -34.13 37.47 19.10
CA PHE A 192 -34.83 37.83 17.87
C PHE A 192 -33.81 37.90 16.70
N THR A 193 -33.45 36.76 16.13
CA THR A 193 -32.66 36.67 14.89
C THR A 193 -33.59 36.45 13.69
N PRO A 194 -33.52 37.26 12.63
CA PRO A 194 -34.39 37.13 11.47
C PRO A 194 -34.23 35.76 10.79
N LEU A 195 -35.35 35.07 10.54
CA LEU A 195 -35.42 33.74 9.90
C LEU A 195 -34.71 33.65 8.53
N VAL A 196 -34.43 34.79 7.88
CA VAL A 196 -33.82 34.86 6.55
C VAL A 196 -32.29 34.71 6.57
N GLU A 197 -31.61 35.04 7.67
CA GLU A 197 -30.15 34.85 7.79
C GLU A 197 -29.75 33.43 8.23
N ARG A 198 -30.72 32.63 8.68
CA ARG A 198 -30.51 31.29 9.27
C ARG A 198 -30.28 30.17 8.25
N ARG A 199 -30.32 30.45 6.94
CA ARG A 199 -30.25 29.44 5.85
C ARG A 199 -29.00 29.54 4.97
N LYS A 200 -27.82 29.66 5.57
CA LYS A 200 -26.59 29.21 4.90
C LYS A 200 -26.19 27.88 5.52
N SER A 201 -26.76 26.79 5.02
CA SER A 201 -26.26 25.44 5.33
C SER A 201 -24.79 25.38 4.92
N ALA A 202 -23.90 25.50 5.91
CA ALA A 202 -22.48 25.43 5.67
C ALA A 202 -22.14 23.96 5.40
N SER A 203 -21.89 23.61 4.14
CA SER A 203 -21.37 22.28 3.83
C SER A 203 -19.95 22.17 4.40
N TYR A 204 -19.78 21.28 5.39
CA TYR A 204 -18.46 20.95 5.91
C TYR A 204 -17.91 19.68 5.23
N LYS A 205 -16.60 19.65 5.03
CA LYS A 205 -15.91 18.49 4.44
C LYS A 205 -15.50 17.53 5.54
N LYS A 206 -16.17 16.38 5.62
CA LYS A 206 -15.73 15.27 6.47
C LYS A 206 -14.56 14.54 5.80
N TYR A 207 -13.44 14.45 6.50
CA TYR A 207 -12.28 13.68 6.07
C TYR A 207 -12.28 12.33 6.76
N ASN A 208 -12.36 11.25 5.98
CA ASN A 208 -12.25 9.89 6.50
C ASN A 208 -10.84 9.38 6.24
N THR A 209 -10.04 9.28 7.30
CA THR A 209 -8.73 8.63 7.31
C THR A 209 -8.87 7.12 7.24
N MET A 210 -7.75 6.40 7.13
CA MET A 210 -7.77 4.94 7.23
C MET A 210 -8.34 4.46 8.58
N TYR A 211 -8.07 5.15 9.69
CA TYR A 211 -8.53 4.76 11.03
C TYR A 211 -10.03 4.99 11.26
N ASP A 212 -10.71 5.72 10.36
CA ASP A 212 -12.16 5.90 10.43
C ASP A 212 -12.94 4.67 9.93
N ASN A 213 -12.26 3.73 9.26
CA ASN A 213 -12.84 2.51 8.71
C ASN A 213 -12.88 1.37 9.75
N ASP A 214 -13.82 0.44 9.58
CA ASP A 214 -14.07 -0.66 10.53
C ASP A 214 -12.93 -1.68 10.53
N TYR A 215 -12.43 -2.03 9.34
CA TYR A 215 -11.28 -2.91 9.14
C TYR A 215 -10.29 -2.26 8.19
N VAL A 216 -9.01 -2.30 8.55
CA VAL A 216 -7.91 -1.75 7.75
C VAL A 216 -6.83 -2.79 7.59
N PHE A 217 -6.37 -3.01 6.37
CA PHE A 217 -5.23 -3.85 6.04
C PHE A 217 -4.17 -2.97 5.40
N PHE A 218 -3.07 -2.74 6.13
CA PHE A 218 -1.93 -1.95 5.67
C PHE A 218 -0.80 -2.88 5.29
N PHE A 219 -0.38 -2.85 4.03
CA PHE A 219 0.60 -3.78 3.50
C PHE A 219 1.48 -3.12 2.45
N GLY A 220 2.60 -3.76 2.12
CA GLY A 220 3.51 -3.25 1.11
C GLY A 220 4.97 -3.53 1.40
N ASP A 221 5.83 -2.92 0.58
CA ASP A 221 7.25 -2.79 0.89
C ASP A 221 7.45 -1.61 1.86
N LEU A 222 7.37 -1.93 3.15
CA LEU A 222 7.55 -0.98 4.23
C LEU A 222 9.01 -0.64 4.46
N ASN A 223 9.94 -1.37 3.84
CA ASN A 223 11.38 -1.10 3.82
C ASN A 223 12.10 -1.01 5.18
N TYR A 224 11.45 -1.39 6.29
CA TYR A 224 12.13 -1.58 7.57
C TYR A 224 13.11 -2.76 7.48
N ARG A 225 14.26 -2.61 8.14
CA ARG A 225 15.41 -3.52 8.02
C ARG A 225 15.74 -4.16 9.36
N ILE A 226 16.71 -5.07 9.35
CA ILE A 226 17.38 -5.54 10.56
C ILE A 226 18.33 -4.44 11.04
N GLU A 227 18.18 -4.03 12.29
CA GLU A 227 19.00 -3.06 12.97
C GLU A 227 20.21 -3.73 13.61
N ILE A 228 21.41 -3.45 13.09
CA ILE A 228 22.67 -3.99 13.63
C ILE A 228 23.47 -2.88 14.32
N ASP A 229 23.40 -1.66 13.81
CA ASP A 229 24.35 -0.60 14.17
C ASP A 229 23.80 0.37 15.23
N TYR A 230 22.48 0.61 15.25
CA TYR A 230 21.87 1.67 16.07
C TYR A 230 22.03 1.48 17.58
N PHE A 231 21.99 0.24 18.07
CA PHE A 231 22.14 -0.04 19.51
C PHE A 231 23.57 -0.35 19.93
N LYS A 232 24.52 -0.48 18.99
CA LYS A 232 25.84 -1.11 19.24
C LYS A 232 25.71 -2.35 20.12
N ASP A 233 24.64 -3.12 19.93
CA ASP A 233 24.37 -4.28 20.76
C ASP A 233 25.44 -5.33 20.42
N PRO A 234 26.38 -5.65 21.33
CA PRO A 234 27.43 -6.61 21.05
C PRO A 234 26.86 -8.01 20.81
N SER A 235 25.57 -8.25 21.10
CA SER A 235 24.93 -9.54 20.95
C SER A 235 24.69 -9.93 19.48
N LEU A 236 24.49 -9.00 18.54
CA LEU A 236 24.25 -9.30 17.12
C LEU A 236 25.34 -8.72 16.22
N THR A 237 26.44 -9.46 16.05
CA THR A 237 27.46 -9.15 15.04
C THR A 237 27.01 -9.57 13.64
N MET A 238 27.60 -9.00 12.59
CA MET A 238 27.35 -9.43 11.21
C MET A 238 27.58 -10.93 11.01
N SER A 239 28.65 -11.49 11.59
CA SER A 239 28.95 -12.92 11.51
C SER A 239 27.85 -13.76 12.16
N ARG A 240 27.36 -13.35 13.34
CA ARG A 240 26.23 -14.01 14.00
C ARG A 240 24.96 -13.92 13.16
N LEU A 241 24.64 -12.73 12.64
CA LEU A 241 23.47 -12.55 11.78
C LEU A 241 23.51 -13.50 10.57
N MET A 242 24.65 -13.58 9.89
CA MET A 242 24.82 -14.49 8.76
C MET A 242 24.63 -15.96 9.15
N ASN A 243 25.15 -16.38 10.31
CA ASN A 243 24.93 -17.73 10.83
C ASN A 243 23.43 -17.99 11.10
N LEU A 244 22.74 -17.05 11.76
CA LEU A 244 21.32 -17.17 12.08
C LEU A 244 20.44 -17.19 10.82
N LEU A 245 20.79 -16.41 9.80
CA LEU A 245 20.13 -16.43 8.50
C LEU A 245 20.29 -17.78 7.81
N ASN A 246 21.52 -18.32 7.74
CA ASN A 246 21.82 -19.59 7.09
C ASN A 246 21.23 -20.81 7.82
N THR A 247 20.99 -20.69 9.13
CA THR A 247 20.41 -21.75 9.96
C THR A 247 18.90 -21.58 10.19
N ASN A 248 18.27 -20.63 9.48
CA ASN A 248 16.84 -20.31 9.58
C ASN A 248 16.37 -19.97 11.01
N GLN A 249 17.25 -19.42 11.85
CA GLN A 249 16.96 -19.02 13.24
C GLN A 249 16.38 -17.60 13.31
N HIS A 250 15.35 -17.34 12.49
CA HIS A 250 14.75 -16.03 12.30
C HIS A 250 14.19 -15.40 13.58
N GLN A 251 13.68 -16.22 14.50
CA GLN A 251 13.13 -15.74 15.78
C GLN A 251 14.18 -15.02 16.65
N LEU A 252 15.47 -15.36 16.50
CA LEU A 252 16.55 -14.70 17.22
C LEU A 252 16.95 -13.34 16.60
N ILE A 253 16.49 -13.07 15.38
CA ILE A 253 16.80 -11.86 14.62
C ILE A 253 15.64 -10.85 14.73
N LEU A 254 14.39 -11.31 14.82
CA LEU A 254 13.19 -10.45 14.89
C LEU A 254 13.20 -9.35 15.98
N PRO A 255 13.84 -9.52 17.15
CA PRO A 255 14.00 -8.42 18.11
C PRO A 255 14.75 -7.20 17.57
N PHE A 256 15.56 -7.40 16.53
CA PHE A 256 16.33 -6.37 15.83
C PHE A 256 15.60 -5.83 14.59
N ASP A 257 14.38 -6.29 14.30
CA ASP A 257 13.57 -5.74 13.20
C ASP A 257 13.10 -4.32 13.52
N GLN A 258 13.46 -3.36 12.66
CA GLN A 258 13.16 -1.96 12.89
C GLN A 258 11.65 -1.70 13.00
N LEU A 259 10.79 -2.38 12.22
CA LEU A 259 9.35 -2.16 12.32
C LEU A 259 8.83 -2.57 13.70
N ASN A 260 9.26 -3.73 14.20
CA ASN A 260 8.90 -4.20 15.53
C ASN A 260 9.38 -3.23 16.62
N ILE A 261 10.60 -2.71 16.50
CA ILE A 261 11.15 -1.71 17.43
C ILE A 261 10.33 -0.41 17.39
N GLU A 262 10.04 0.12 16.22
CA GLU A 262 9.29 1.38 16.07
C GLU A 262 7.83 1.24 16.56
N ARG A 263 7.18 0.09 16.30
CA ARG A 263 5.83 -0.23 16.80
C ARG A 263 5.78 -0.37 18.30
N LYS A 264 6.73 -1.12 18.89
CA LYS A 264 6.83 -1.30 20.35
C LYS A 264 7.01 0.03 21.08
N ASN A 265 7.72 0.96 20.46
CA ASN A 265 7.91 2.31 20.99
C ASN A 265 6.77 3.28 20.67
N GLY A 266 5.68 2.81 20.04
CA GLY A 266 4.50 3.60 19.74
C GLY A 266 4.71 4.70 18.70
N ARG A 267 5.77 4.63 17.88
CA ARG A 267 6.12 5.68 16.90
C ARG A 267 5.40 5.54 15.56
N VAL A 268 4.91 4.35 15.24
CA VAL A 268 4.20 4.01 14.01
C VAL A 268 3.16 2.92 14.27
N PHE A 269 2.14 2.85 13.43
CA PHE A 269 1.14 1.77 13.43
C PHE A 269 0.47 1.53 14.79
N ASN A 270 0.16 2.59 15.53
CA ASN A 270 -0.57 2.49 16.80
C ASN A 270 -1.93 1.82 16.59
N GLY A 271 -2.23 0.80 17.40
CA GLY A 271 -3.45 -0.01 17.28
C GLY A 271 -3.38 -1.12 16.22
N PHE A 272 -2.42 -1.10 15.30
CA PHE A 272 -2.28 -2.18 14.32
C PHE A 272 -1.63 -3.42 14.93
N GLN A 273 -2.16 -4.57 14.54
CA GLN A 273 -1.64 -5.90 14.79
C GLN A 273 -0.90 -6.42 13.57
N GLU A 274 -0.05 -7.42 13.79
CA GLU A 274 0.65 -8.16 12.74
C GLU A 274 0.81 -9.61 13.21
N GLY A 275 0.72 -10.57 12.30
CA GLY A 275 0.94 -11.98 12.62
C GLY A 275 2.39 -12.29 12.97
N ASP A 276 2.60 -13.42 13.64
CA ASP A 276 3.94 -13.95 13.89
C ASP A 276 4.70 -14.18 12.57
N VAL A 277 5.81 -13.47 12.39
CA VAL A 277 6.70 -13.67 11.24
C VAL A 277 7.47 -14.97 11.43
N LYS A 278 7.08 -16.02 10.70
CA LYS A 278 7.71 -17.36 10.75
C LYS A 278 8.52 -17.70 9.49
N PHE A 279 8.59 -16.77 8.54
CA PHE A 279 9.30 -16.94 7.27
C PHE A 279 10.61 -16.14 7.23
N SER A 280 11.52 -16.52 6.34
CA SER A 280 12.81 -15.85 6.12
C SER A 280 12.64 -14.40 5.67
N PRO A 281 13.64 -13.54 5.90
CA PRO A 281 13.64 -12.18 5.34
C PRO A 281 13.31 -12.19 3.85
N THR A 282 12.41 -11.31 3.42
CA THR A 282 11.88 -11.31 2.05
C THR A 282 12.76 -10.54 1.07
N TYR A 283 13.76 -9.84 1.57
CA TYR A 283 14.72 -9.03 0.82
C TYR A 283 16.10 -9.21 1.46
N LYS A 284 17.25 -9.08 0.80
CA LYS A 284 17.51 -8.88 -0.63
C LYS A 284 18.08 -10.15 -1.21
N TYR A 285 17.41 -10.75 -2.18
CA TYR A 285 17.89 -11.95 -2.85
C TYR A 285 18.72 -11.62 -4.08
N ASN A 286 19.56 -12.57 -4.49
CA ASN A 286 20.04 -12.62 -5.86
C ASN A 286 18.86 -12.99 -6.75
N VAL A 287 18.64 -12.22 -7.81
CA VAL A 287 17.58 -12.53 -8.78
C VAL A 287 17.88 -13.89 -9.43
N ASP A 288 16.84 -14.61 -9.81
CA ASP A 288 16.88 -15.96 -10.37
C ASP A 288 17.36 -17.03 -9.36
N THR A 289 17.34 -16.73 -8.05
CA THR A 289 17.67 -17.68 -6.98
C THR A 289 16.53 -17.84 -5.96
N VAL A 290 16.39 -19.05 -5.41
CA VAL A 290 15.37 -19.37 -4.39
C VAL A 290 15.79 -18.87 -3.01
N ASP A 291 17.02 -19.14 -2.60
CA ASP A 291 17.50 -19.02 -1.22
C ASP A 291 18.84 -18.28 -1.07
N SER A 292 19.32 -17.59 -2.12
CA SER A 292 20.61 -16.89 -2.09
C SER A 292 20.44 -15.39 -1.81
N PHE A 293 20.86 -14.94 -0.62
CA PHE A 293 20.88 -13.51 -0.28
C PHE A 293 22.02 -12.75 -0.98
N ASN A 294 21.72 -11.51 -1.41
CA ASN A 294 22.70 -10.56 -1.96
C ASN A 294 23.24 -9.63 -0.86
N ILE A 295 24.11 -10.17 -0.01
CA ILE A 295 24.64 -9.46 1.18
C ILE A 295 25.61 -8.34 0.78
N SER A 296 26.26 -8.43 -0.38
CA SER A 296 27.21 -7.41 -0.85
C SER A 296 26.54 -6.06 -1.10
N LYS A 297 25.24 -6.04 -1.39
CA LYS A 297 24.48 -4.79 -1.61
C LYS A 297 23.77 -4.31 -0.36
N ARG A 298 23.12 -5.23 0.38
CA ARG A 298 22.31 -4.91 1.56
C ARG A 298 22.22 -6.11 2.50
N ILE A 299 22.11 -5.81 3.79
CA ILE A 299 21.67 -6.79 4.80
C ILE A 299 20.23 -7.21 4.46
N PRO A 300 19.91 -8.52 4.51
CA PRO A 300 18.55 -9.01 4.38
C PRO A 300 17.59 -8.39 5.42
N GLY A 301 16.29 -8.34 5.13
CA GLY A 301 15.28 -7.84 6.06
C GLY A 301 13.86 -8.17 5.62
N TRP A 302 12.93 -8.09 6.57
CA TRP A 302 11.49 -8.23 6.32
C TRP A 302 10.92 -6.89 5.87
N CYS A 303 11.20 -6.56 4.61
CA CYS A 303 10.71 -5.33 3.98
C CYS A 303 9.20 -5.41 3.68
N ASP A 304 8.72 -6.59 3.31
CA ASP A 304 7.35 -6.82 2.81
C ASP A 304 6.44 -7.31 3.95
N ARG A 305 5.48 -6.49 4.37
CA ARG A 305 4.70 -6.70 5.61
C ARG A 305 3.20 -6.54 5.39
N ILE A 306 2.40 -7.17 6.26
CA ILE A 306 0.93 -7.07 6.26
C ILE A 306 0.48 -6.87 7.70
N LEU A 307 -0.02 -5.69 8.00
CA LEU A 307 -0.59 -5.31 9.28
C LEU A 307 -2.09 -5.10 9.14
N TYR A 308 -2.82 -5.28 10.23
CA TYR A 308 -4.27 -5.09 10.25
C TYR A 308 -4.72 -4.33 11.50
N TYR A 309 -5.79 -3.55 11.36
CA TYR A 309 -6.42 -2.78 12.42
C TYR A 309 -7.93 -2.97 12.35
N ASN A 310 -8.55 -3.04 13.51
CA ASN A 310 -10.00 -2.99 13.62
C ASN A 310 -10.39 -1.83 14.55
N LYS A 311 -11.45 -1.13 14.19
CA LYS A 311 -11.90 0.07 14.91
C LYS A 311 -12.68 -0.24 16.18
N HIS A 312 -13.26 -1.42 16.27
CA HIS A 312 -14.24 -1.78 17.30
C HIS A 312 -13.60 -2.66 18.37
N ASP A 313 -14.01 -2.50 19.62
CA ASP A 313 -13.47 -3.29 20.74
C ASP A 313 -14.14 -4.67 20.78
N VAL A 314 -13.81 -5.51 19.79
CA VAL A 314 -14.38 -6.84 19.58
C VAL A 314 -13.25 -7.83 19.37
N ASP A 315 -13.12 -8.75 20.32
CA ASP A 315 -12.27 -9.90 20.18
C ASP A 315 -12.69 -10.69 18.93
N ASP A 316 -11.72 -11.23 18.20
CA ASP A 316 -11.94 -12.02 16.97
C ASP A 316 -12.62 -11.28 15.81
N ALA A 317 -12.67 -9.94 15.80
CA ALA A 317 -13.14 -9.17 14.64
C ALA A 317 -12.34 -9.46 13.36
N ILE A 318 -11.04 -9.70 13.52
CA ILE A 318 -10.12 -10.15 12.46
C ILE A 318 -9.38 -11.37 12.99
N ILE A 319 -9.57 -12.52 12.34
CA ILE A 319 -8.87 -13.76 12.66
C ILE A 319 -7.85 -14.02 11.55
N LEU A 320 -6.56 -14.07 11.90
CA LEU A 320 -5.47 -14.41 10.99
C LEU A 320 -5.25 -15.93 10.97
N HIS A 321 -5.43 -16.55 9.81
CA HIS A 321 -5.24 -18.00 9.62
C HIS A 321 -3.84 -18.35 9.11
N GLN A 322 -3.28 -17.50 8.25
CA GLN A 322 -2.01 -17.76 7.58
C GLN A 322 -1.27 -16.45 7.34
N TYR A 323 0.04 -16.44 7.58
CA TYR A 323 0.94 -15.34 7.23
C TYR A 323 2.27 -15.91 6.74
N VAL A 324 2.50 -15.87 5.43
CA VAL A 324 3.58 -16.62 4.78
C VAL A 324 4.26 -15.80 3.68
N SER A 325 5.52 -16.13 3.42
CA SER A 325 6.23 -15.73 2.20
C SER A 325 6.50 -16.96 1.34
N ASN A 326 6.57 -16.77 0.02
CA ASN A 326 6.90 -17.84 -0.92
C ASN A 326 8.29 -17.60 -1.55
N ASN A 327 9.24 -18.47 -1.21
CA ASN A 327 10.64 -18.35 -1.66
C ASN A 327 10.86 -18.81 -3.11
N ASP A 328 9.92 -19.56 -3.71
CA ASP A 328 10.05 -20.11 -5.07
C ASP A 328 9.96 -19.03 -6.16
N TYR A 329 9.53 -17.82 -5.80
CA TYR A 329 9.52 -16.67 -6.69
C TYR A 329 10.90 -16.05 -6.78
N THR A 330 11.44 -15.97 -7.99
CA THR A 330 12.84 -15.62 -8.25
C THR A 330 12.99 -14.46 -9.24
N THR A 331 11.90 -14.00 -9.85
CA THR A 331 11.95 -12.89 -10.82
C THR A 331 12.37 -11.58 -10.18
N SER A 332 12.00 -11.34 -8.92
CA SER A 332 12.40 -10.18 -8.12
C SER A 332 13.50 -10.54 -7.11
N ASP A 333 14.18 -9.53 -6.61
CA ASP A 333 15.05 -9.65 -5.42
C ASP A 333 14.26 -9.60 -4.10
N HIS A 334 12.93 -9.44 -4.19
CA HIS A 334 11.98 -9.65 -3.12
C HIS A 334 11.25 -10.99 -3.26
N LYS A 335 10.76 -11.51 -2.14
CA LYS A 335 9.84 -12.66 -2.07
C LYS A 335 8.42 -12.17 -1.76
N PRO A 336 7.40 -12.64 -2.48
CA PRO A 336 6.03 -12.25 -2.23
C PRO A 336 5.55 -12.73 -0.87
N VAL A 337 4.66 -11.96 -0.25
CA VAL A 337 4.06 -12.24 1.06
C VAL A 337 2.55 -12.26 0.92
N SER A 338 1.88 -13.19 1.60
CA SER A 338 0.42 -13.20 1.68
C SER A 338 -0.08 -13.56 3.08
N ALA A 339 -1.27 -13.06 3.39
CA ALA A 339 -1.99 -13.35 4.62
C ALA A 339 -3.45 -13.67 4.34
N LEU A 340 -4.00 -14.58 5.15
CA LEU A 340 -5.37 -15.08 5.06
C LEU A 340 -6.13 -14.73 6.32
N PHE A 341 -7.28 -14.10 6.15
CA PHE A 341 -8.09 -13.58 7.24
C PHE A 341 -9.54 -14.03 7.14
N THR A 342 -10.17 -14.30 8.28
CA THR A 342 -11.62 -14.16 8.43
C THR A 342 -11.91 -12.78 9.03
N ILE A 343 -12.87 -12.06 8.45
CA ILE A 343 -13.40 -10.82 9.01
C ILE A 343 -14.80 -11.16 9.52
N ASN A 344 -15.01 -10.96 10.82
CA ASN A 344 -16.33 -11.08 11.42
C ASN A 344 -16.97 -9.70 11.41
N PHE A 345 -17.89 -9.49 10.46
CA PHE A 345 -18.55 -8.20 10.32
C PHE A 345 -19.34 -7.82 11.57
N ILE A 346 -19.23 -6.55 11.94
CA ILE A 346 -19.69 -6.07 13.23
C ILE A 346 -21.09 -5.46 13.08
N PRO A 347 -22.06 -5.88 13.92
CA PRO A 347 -23.37 -5.25 13.99
C PRO A 347 -23.28 -3.81 14.56
N PRO A 348 -24.31 -2.98 14.36
CA PRO A 348 -24.30 -1.59 14.83
C PRO A 348 -24.21 -1.49 16.36
N ASN A 349 -23.76 -0.31 16.85
CA ASN A 349 -23.70 0.09 18.27
C ASN A 349 -22.61 -0.58 19.14
N ILE A 350 -21.54 -1.08 18.55
CA ILE A 350 -20.38 -1.57 19.31
C ILE A 350 -19.43 -0.41 19.66
N LYS A 351 -18.82 -0.50 20.85
CA LYS A 351 -17.80 0.46 21.31
C LYS A 351 -16.58 0.43 20.39
N THR A 352 -16.04 1.60 20.09
CA THR A 352 -14.75 1.71 19.39
C THR A 352 -13.60 1.39 20.33
N THR A 353 -12.49 0.89 19.80
CA THR A 353 -11.26 0.67 20.56
C THR A 353 -10.79 1.99 21.19
N ASN A 354 -10.29 1.91 22.42
CA ASN A 354 -9.79 3.08 23.18
C ASN A 354 -8.45 3.64 22.67
N VAL A 355 -8.08 3.38 21.42
CA VAL A 355 -6.85 3.94 20.85
C VAL A 355 -7.10 5.42 20.57
N ASN A 356 -6.54 6.30 21.40
CA ASN A 356 -6.65 7.75 21.21
C ASN A 356 -5.74 8.20 20.05
N ILE A 357 -6.22 8.00 18.82
CA ILE A 357 -5.50 8.37 17.60
C ILE A 357 -5.93 9.77 17.20
N ASN A 358 -5.27 10.78 17.76
CA ASN A 358 -5.50 12.16 17.36
C ASN A 358 -4.77 12.48 16.05
N ILE A 359 -5.44 12.27 14.92
CA ILE A 359 -4.89 12.54 13.59
C ILE A 359 -5.20 13.97 13.18
N LYS A 360 -4.17 14.81 13.15
CA LYS A 360 -4.27 16.15 12.57
C LYS A 360 -4.14 16.08 11.06
N ILE A 361 -5.25 16.27 10.34
CA ILE A 361 -5.25 16.35 8.87
C ILE A 361 -4.36 17.50 8.40
N ASP A 362 -3.51 17.21 7.41
CA ASP A 362 -2.63 18.20 6.81
C ASP A 362 -3.41 19.17 5.93
N LYS A 363 -3.47 20.44 6.35
CA LYS A 363 -4.15 21.53 5.62
C LYS A 363 -3.58 21.73 4.20
N TRP A 364 -2.32 21.39 3.98
CA TRP A 364 -1.63 21.53 2.69
C TRP A 364 -1.70 20.26 1.84
N ARG A 365 -2.45 19.22 2.24
CA ARG A 365 -2.49 17.92 1.54
C ARG A 365 -2.78 18.05 0.04
N VAL A 366 -3.69 18.97 -0.36
CA VAL A 366 -4.07 19.18 -1.77
C VAL A 366 -2.90 19.79 -2.53
N VAL A 367 -2.32 20.87 -1.99
CA VAL A 367 -1.17 21.55 -2.57
C VAL A 367 0.01 20.59 -2.71
N LYS A 368 0.30 19.79 -1.68
CA LYS A 368 1.36 18.78 -1.70
C LYS A 368 1.08 17.65 -2.71
N LYS A 369 -0.19 17.23 -2.90
CA LYS A 369 -0.58 16.25 -3.93
C LYS A 369 -0.33 16.83 -5.33
N VAL A 370 -0.74 18.08 -5.58
CA VAL A 370 -0.51 18.77 -6.86
C VAL A 370 1.00 18.94 -7.13
N ILE A 371 1.76 19.46 -6.18
CA ILE A 371 3.22 19.64 -6.31
C ILE A 371 3.89 18.28 -6.53
N GLY A 372 3.51 17.25 -5.77
CA GLY A 372 4.06 15.91 -5.92
C GLY A 372 3.80 15.31 -7.30
N ASN A 373 2.59 15.47 -7.83
CA ASN A 373 2.23 15.01 -9.17
C ASN A 373 3.02 15.74 -10.26
N ILE A 374 3.13 17.08 -10.17
CA ILE A 374 3.93 17.88 -11.10
C ILE A 374 5.40 17.47 -11.04
N SER A 375 5.97 17.40 -9.82
CA SER A 375 7.36 17.02 -9.59
C SER A 375 7.66 15.62 -10.11
N THR A 376 6.72 14.69 -9.97
CA THR A 376 6.81 13.33 -10.52
C THR A 376 6.90 13.38 -12.05
N ARG A 377 6.02 14.13 -12.72
CA ARG A 377 6.07 14.23 -14.20
C ARG A 377 7.35 14.91 -14.69
N ILE A 378 7.78 15.98 -14.04
CA ILE A 378 9.03 16.67 -14.39
C ILE A 378 10.23 15.74 -14.22
N ALA A 379 10.34 15.06 -13.07
CA ALA A 379 11.42 14.10 -12.83
C ALA A 379 11.42 12.97 -13.87
N GLY A 380 10.23 12.46 -14.21
CA GLY A 380 10.06 11.46 -15.26
C GLY A 380 10.49 11.95 -16.65
N LEU A 381 10.12 13.17 -17.03
CA LEU A 381 10.47 13.76 -18.32
C LEU A 381 11.97 14.00 -18.43
N LEU A 382 12.58 14.59 -17.39
CA LEU A 382 14.03 14.83 -17.36
C LEU A 382 14.80 13.51 -17.40
N TRP A 383 14.39 12.52 -16.60
CA TRP A 383 15.03 11.21 -16.63
C TRP A 383 14.82 10.50 -17.96
N TRP A 384 13.63 10.58 -18.57
CA TRP A 384 13.41 9.99 -19.89
C TRP A 384 14.28 10.67 -20.96
N LEU A 385 14.31 11.99 -20.99
CA LEU A 385 15.04 12.78 -21.99
C LEU A 385 16.56 12.60 -21.89
N PHE A 386 17.11 12.58 -20.68
CA PHE A 386 18.56 12.57 -20.47
C PHE A 386 19.13 11.23 -20.02
N GLY A 387 18.28 10.29 -19.57
CA GLY A 387 18.70 8.99 -19.06
C GLY A 387 18.31 7.80 -19.94
N THR A 388 17.64 8.03 -21.07
CA THR A 388 17.33 6.96 -22.04
C THR A 388 17.95 7.26 -23.39
N ARG A 389 18.34 6.22 -24.13
CA ARG A 389 18.91 6.36 -25.48
C ARG A 389 17.96 7.11 -26.42
N ARG A 390 16.67 6.75 -26.45
CA ARG A 390 15.66 7.40 -27.28
C ARG A 390 15.45 8.87 -26.90
N GLY A 391 15.46 9.18 -25.60
CA GLY A 391 15.38 10.55 -25.11
C GLY A 391 16.57 11.39 -25.58
N ILE A 392 17.79 10.86 -25.46
CA ILE A 392 19.02 11.54 -25.88
C ILE A 392 19.00 11.77 -27.40
N GLU A 393 18.62 10.77 -28.19
CA GLU A 393 18.46 10.89 -29.65
C GLU A 393 17.47 12.01 -30.01
N LEU A 394 16.31 12.07 -29.35
CA LEU A 394 15.33 13.15 -29.56
C LEU A 394 15.88 14.52 -29.16
N PHE A 395 16.58 14.60 -28.03
CA PHE A 395 17.19 15.85 -27.55
C PHE A 395 18.22 16.39 -28.57
N ILE A 396 19.08 15.52 -29.11
CA ILE A 396 20.06 15.89 -30.13
C ILE A 396 19.36 16.41 -31.40
N VAL A 397 18.31 15.72 -31.88
CA VAL A 397 17.53 16.16 -33.05
C VAL A 397 16.89 17.52 -32.80
N LEU A 398 16.36 17.77 -31.60
CA LEU A 398 15.77 19.06 -31.24
C LEU A 398 16.82 20.19 -31.25
N ILE A 399 17.98 19.96 -30.65
CA ILE A 399 19.08 20.94 -30.63
C ILE A 399 19.57 21.24 -32.06
N ILE A 400 19.79 20.21 -32.88
CA ILE A 400 20.19 20.39 -34.28
C ILE A 400 19.12 21.19 -35.04
N SER A 401 17.84 20.88 -34.81
CA SER A 401 16.72 21.59 -35.46
C SER A 401 16.66 23.05 -35.05
N ILE A 402 16.87 23.37 -33.77
CA ILE A 402 16.94 24.75 -33.26
C ILE A 402 18.13 25.49 -33.87
N LEU A 403 19.30 24.86 -33.96
CA LEU A 403 20.50 25.46 -34.58
C LEU A 403 20.30 25.73 -36.07
N ILE A 404 19.65 24.81 -36.79
CA ILE A 404 19.30 25.00 -38.21
C ILE A 404 18.33 26.19 -38.35
N ILE A 405 17.26 26.23 -37.56
CA ILE A 405 16.29 27.34 -37.59
C ILE A 405 16.99 28.67 -37.28
N TRP A 406 17.81 28.72 -36.23
CA TRP A 406 18.58 29.91 -35.87
C TRP A 406 19.52 30.36 -37.00
N TYR A 407 20.25 29.42 -37.62
CA TYR A 407 21.11 29.71 -38.78
C TYR A 407 20.32 30.32 -39.94
N PHE A 408 19.14 29.79 -40.27
CA PHE A 408 18.31 30.34 -41.33
C PHE A 408 17.72 31.70 -40.96
N LEU A 409 17.37 31.94 -39.70
CA LEU A 409 16.87 33.24 -39.25
C LEU A 409 17.96 34.32 -39.28
N GLU A 410 19.21 33.99 -38.96
CA GLU A 410 20.31 34.97 -39.02
C GLU A 410 20.82 35.27 -40.43
N ASN A 411 20.70 34.34 -41.38
CA ASN A 411 21.23 34.52 -42.74
C ASN A 411 20.20 35.03 -43.77
N PHE A 412 18.92 35.16 -43.39
CA PHE A 412 17.84 35.64 -44.27
C PHE A 412 17.21 36.97 -43.81
N TYR A 413 17.76 37.60 -42.77
CA TYR A 413 17.57 39.01 -42.41
C TYR A 413 18.92 39.73 -42.56
#